data_AF-A0A5N9B2F6-F1
#
_entry.id   AF-A0A5N9B2F6-F1
#
_cell.length_a   1.000
_cell.length_b   1.000
_cell.length_c   1.000
_cell.angle_alpha   90.00
_cell.angle_beta   90.00
_cell.angle_gamma   90.00
#
_symmetry.space_group_name_H-M   'P 1'
#
loop_
_entity.id
_entity.type
_entity.pdbx_description
1 polymer ?
#
loop_
_entity_poly.entity_id
_entity_poly.type
_entity_poly.pdbx_seq_one_letter_code
_entity_poly.pdbx_strand_id
1 'polypeptide(L)' 'MPVDIIWEDGNATIVIQCDGCDKEYEIFTSDTEGLEVCSFCGHYLEIDSESGETDDEDSWD' A
#
# COMPACT_ATOMS: atom_id res chain seq x y z
N MET A 1 -2.56 -7.09 4.98
CA MET A 1 -1.80 -6.33 6.03
C MET A 1 -2.58 -5.06 6.41
N PRO A 2 -2.64 -4.61 7.69
CA PRO A 2 -3.36 -3.38 8.02
C PRO A 2 -2.58 -2.15 7.53
N VAL A 3 -3.25 -1.32 6.72
CA VAL A 3 -2.75 -0.01 6.28
C VAL A 3 -3.74 1.04 6.78
N ASP A 4 -3.25 2.04 7.50
CA ASP A 4 -4.08 3.15 7.99
C ASP A 4 -3.80 4.40 7.15
N ILE A 5 -4.84 4.98 6.54
CA ILE A 5 -4.71 6.13 5.64
C ILE A 5 -5.50 7.30 6.23
N ILE A 6 -4.77 8.35 6.63
CA ILE A 6 -5.31 9.53 7.28
C ILE A 6 -5.21 10.71 6.31
N TRP A 7 -6.34 11.22 5.82
CA TRP A 7 -6.39 12.38 4.92
C TRP A 7 -6.55 13.68 5.71
N GLU A 8 -5.62 14.62 5.58
CA GLU A 8 -5.70 15.97 6.15
C GLU A 8 -5.31 17.03 5.10
N ASP A 9 -6.14 18.06 4.91
CA ASP A 9 -5.82 19.25 4.08
C ASP A 9 -5.25 18.99 2.66
N GLY A 10 -5.62 17.86 2.03
CA GLY A 10 -5.13 17.47 0.69
C GLY A 10 -3.84 16.66 0.69
N ASN A 11 -3.34 16.26 1.86
CA ASN A 11 -2.26 15.31 2.05
C ASN A 11 -2.76 14.07 2.80
N ALA A 12 -2.35 12.89 2.34
CA ALA A 12 -2.55 11.62 3.01
C ALA A 12 -1.31 11.26 3.83
N THR A 13 -1.54 10.82 5.06
CA THR A 13 -0.55 10.16 5.90
C THR A 13 -0.89 8.69 5.93
N ILE A 14 0.00 7.85 5.42
CA ILE A 14 -0.21 6.41 5.29
C ILE A 14 0.72 5.71 6.27
N VAL A 15 0.14 4.99 7.23
CA VAL A 15 0.88 4.19 8.21
C VAL A 15 0.83 2.74 7.76
N ILE A 16 2.00 2.19 7.46
CA ILE A 16 2.15 0.80 7.00
C ILE A 16 2.92 0.00 8.05
N GLN A 17 2.33 -1.11 8.44
CA GLN A 17 2.99 -2.14 9.21
C GLN A 17 3.27 -3.36 8.32
N CYS A 18 4.54 -3.56 7.96
CA CYS A 18 4.95 -4.68 7.14
C CYS A 18 5.15 -5.94 8.01
N ASP A 19 4.29 -6.93 7.82
CA ASP A 19 4.36 -8.23 8.52
C ASP A 19 5.65 -9.02 8.19
N GLY A 20 6.18 -8.85 6.96
CA GLY A 20 7.37 -9.57 6.51
C GLY A 20 8.69 -9.14 7.16
N CYS A 21 8.81 -7.88 7.59
CA CYS A 21 10.02 -7.37 8.25
C CYS A 21 9.76 -6.75 9.63
N ASP A 22 8.52 -6.82 10.11
CA ASP A 22 8.06 -6.23 11.38
C ASP A 22 8.47 -4.76 11.50
N LYS A 23 8.39 -4.03 10.38
CA LYS A 23 8.72 -2.61 10.30
C LYS A 23 7.44 -1.80 10.13
N GLU A 24 7.33 -0.79 10.98
CA GLU A 24 6.32 0.27 10.86
C GLU A 24 6.97 1.52 10.26
N TYR A 25 6.29 2.15 9.32
CA TYR A 25 6.69 3.43 8.75
C TYR A 25 5.48 4.23 8.26
N GLU A 26 5.66 5.55 8.26
CA GLU A 26 4.66 6.52 7.81
C GLU A 26 5.12 7.17 6.50
N ILE A 27 4.20 7.31 5.55
CA ILE A 27 4.42 7.97 4.25
C ILE A 27 3.50 9.18 4.17
N PHE A 28 4.10 10.35 3.92
CA PHE A 28 3.38 11.56 3.60
C PHE A 28 3.32 11.72 2.09
N THR A 29 2.12 11.63 1.54
CA THR A 29 1.92 11.77 0.11
C THR A 29 0.58 12.43 -0.17
N SER A 30 0.51 13.20 -1.24
CA SER A 30 -0.78 13.69 -1.76
C SER A 30 -1.52 12.61 -2.53
N ASP A 31 -0.85 11.50 -2.81
CA ASP A 31 -1.27 10.49 -3.77
C ASP A 31 -0.81 9.09 -3.34
N THR A 32 -1.72 8.14 -3.33
CA THR A 32 -1.46 6.76 -2.88
C THR A 32 -0.92 5.86 -4.01
N GLU A 33 -0.77 6.37 -5.24
CA GLU A 33 -0.29 5.59 -6.38
C GLU A 33 1.20 5.23 -6.17
N GLY A 34 1.53 3.93 -6.27
CA GLY A 34 2.90 3.42 -6.11
C GLY A 34 3.29 2.98 -4.68
N LEU A 35 2.36 2.97 -3.72
CA LEU A 35 2.57 2.35 -2.40
C LEU A 35 2.42 0.82 -2.38
N GLU A 36 2.64 0.19 -3.52
CA GLU A 36 2.36 -1.23 -3.75
C GLU A 36 3.38 -2.12 -3.05
N VAL A 37 4.51 -1.56 -2.58
CA VAL A 37 5.67 -2.34 -2.11
C VAL A 37 6.32 -1.71 -0.87
N CYS A 38 6.73 -2.56 0.06
CA CYS A 38 7.48 -2.14 1.23
C CYS A 38 8.91 -1.72 0.86
N SER A 39 9.29 -0.49 1.17
CA SER A 39 10.63 0.04 0.87
C SER A 39 11.77 -0.65 1.64
N PHE A 40 11.46 -1.45 2.65
CA PHE A 40 12.45 -2.14 3.48
C PHE A 40 12.75 -3.56 2.99
N CYS A 41 11.71 -4.35 2.74
CA CYS A 41 11.85 -5.76 2.38
C CYS A 41 11.42 -6.08 0.94
N GLY A 42 10.81 -5.13 0.23
CA GLY A 42 10.30 -5.34 -1.12
C GLY A 42 9.07 -6.25 -1.20
N HIS A 43 8.40 -6.52 -0.09
CA HIS A 43 7.12 -7.25 -0.10
C HIS A 43 5.99 -6.35 -0.60
N TYR A 44 5.13 -6.90 -1.46
CA TYR A 44 3.92 -6.20 -1.90
C TYR A 44 3.01 -5.91 -0.71
N LEU A 45 2.55 -4.67 -0.62
CA LEU A 45 1.57 -4.21 0.35
C LEU A 45 0.20 -4.40 -0.27
N GLU A 46 -0.66 -5.11 0.46
CA GLU A 46 -2.09 -5.17 0.13
C GLU A 46 -2.73 -3.86 0.56
N ILE A 47 -2.54 -2.83 -0.24
CA ILE A 47 -3.38 -1.64 -0.21
C ILE A 47 -4.65 -2.01 -0.95
N ASP A 48 -5.77 -1.99 -0.24
CA ASP A 48 -7.09 -2.15 -0.85
C ASP A 48 -7.37 -0.89 -1.69
N SER A 49 -6.76 -0.85 -2.87
CA SER A 49 -7.02 0.14 -3.89
C SER A 49 -8.34 -0.27 -4.53
N GLU A 50 -9.47 0.17 -3.97
CA GLU A 50 -10.81 0.12 -4.60
C GLU A 50 -10.88 0.98 -5.89
N SER A 51 -9.80 1.05 -6.65
CA SER A 51 -9.62 1.85 -7.87
C SER A 51 -8.45 1.26 -8.67
N GLY A 52 -8.50 -0.04 -8.97
CA GLY A 52 -7.41 -0.69 -9.69
C GLY A 52 -7.65 -2.18 -9.92
N GLU A 53 -8.82 -2.55 -10.43
CA GLU A 53 -9.03 -3.86 -11.08
C GLU A 53 -8.07 -3.97 -12.27
N THR A 54 -6.90 -4.57 -12.03
CA THR A 54 -6.20 -5.40 -13.02
C THR A 54 -5.85 -6.71 -12.34
N ASP A 55 -6.90 -7.47 -12.00
CA ASP A 55 -6.84 -8.93 -12.00
C ASP A 55 -6.64 -9.38 -13.46
N ASP A 56 -5.41 -9.27 -13.96
CA ASP A 56 -4.96 -10.09 -15.08
C ASP A 56 -4.63 -11.48 -14.50
N GLU A 57 -5.66 -12.25 -14.14
CA GLU A 57 -5.58 -13.71 -13.99
C GLU A 57 -5.37 -14.31 -15.39
N ASP A 58 -4.14 -14.22 -15.90
CA ASP A 58 -3.69 -14.98 -17.05
C ASP A 58 -3.56 -16.46 -16.69
N SER A 59 -4.52 -17.23 -17.22
CA SER A 59 -4.42 -18.67 -17.51
C SER A 59 -4.37 -19.52 -16.23
N TRP A 60 -4.96 -20.71 -16.10
CA TRP A 60 -5.02 -21.87 -16.96
C TRP A 60 -6.30 -22.66 -16.59
N ASP A 61 -7.29 -22.80 -17.49
CA ASP A 61 -8.14 -24.01 -17.58
C ASP A 61 -8.63 -24.22 -19.02
#